data_AF-A0A527ZDL5-F1
#
_entry.id   AF-A0A527ZDL5-F1
#
_cell.length_a   1.000
_cell.length_b   1.000
_cell.length_c   1.000
_cell.angle_alpha   90.00
_cell.angle_beta   90.00
_cell.angle_gamma   90.00
#
_symmetry.space_group_name_H-M   'P 1'
#
loop_
_entity.id
_entity.type
_entity.pdbx_description
1 polymer ?
#
loop_
_entity_poly.entity_id
_entity_poly.type
_entity_poly.pdbx_seq_one_letter_code
_entity_poly.pdbx_strand_id
1 'polypeptide(L)'
;GHSASMLSLDDSYVLFGHPGNSIIPAAIAVAEEIDSSGKALIAAIVGGYEMSLRLGTAMRPTEDRNRHVSGLATWQIFGACTAASLLHRLSAEQIADAYG
;
A
#
# COMPACT_ATOMS: atom_id res chain seq x y z
N GLY A 1 -3.97 -11.11 -7.31
CA GLY A 1 -2.76 -11.02 -6.47
C GLY A 1 -1.60 -11.80 -7.07
N HIS A 2 -1.66 -13.13 -7.09
CA HIS A 2 -0.52 -13.98 -7.48
C HIS A 2 0.02 -13.78 -8.91
N SER A 3 -0.76 -13.27 -9.86
CA SER A 3 -0.37 -13.22 -11.29
C SER A 3 0.57 -12.07 -11.67
N ALA A 4 0.58 -10.95 -10.93
CA ALA A 4 1.39 -9.77 -11.28
C ALA A 4 2.85 -9.89 -10.81
N SER A 5 3.09 -10.41 -9.59
CA SER A 5 4.44 -10.63 -9.06
C SER A 5 5.21 -11.79 -9.71
N MET A 6 4.57 -12.68 -10.48
CA MET A 6 5.26 -13.79 -11.15
C MET A 6 6.13 -13.34 -12.33
N LEU A 7 5.86 -12.16 -12.90
CA LEU A 7 6.55 -11.66 -14.10
C LEU A 7 7.44 -10.43 -13.84
N SER A 8 7.60 -10.00 -12.58
CA SER A 8 8.35 -8.77 -12.21
C SER A 8 7.91 -7.52 -12.99
N LEU A 9 6.63 -7.48 -13.40
CA LEU A 9 6.05 -6.34 -14.13
C LEU A 9 5.39 -5.33 -13.19
N ASP A 10 5.42 -5.59 -11.88
CA ASP A 10 5.02 -4.65 -10.86
C ASP A 10 6.11 -3.58 -10.66
N ASP A 11 5.66 -2.44 -10.18
CA ASP A 11 6.47 -1.28 -9.90
C ASP A 11 7.57 -1.60 -8.86
N SER A 12 8.79 -1.18 -9.13
CA SER A 12 9.87 -1.23 -8.12
C SER A 12 10.00 0.15 -7.47
N TYR A 13 9.73 0.25 -6.17
CA TYR A 13 10.19 1.40 -5.41
C TYR A 13 11.66 1.19 -5.04
N VAL A 14 12.49 2.20 -5.36
CA VAL A 14 13.95 2.17 -5.24
C VAL A 14 14.38 1.58 -3.89
N LEU A 15 14.78 0.30 -3.96
CA LEU A 15 15.37 -0.53 -2.91
C LEU A 15 14.46 -1.00 -1.76
N PHE A 16 13.13 -0.87 -1.82
CA PHE A 16 12.25 -1.39 -0.75
C PHE A 16 10.86 -1.78 -1.32
N GLY A 17 10.77 -2.91 -2.03
CA GLY A 17 9.52 -3.64 -2.34
C GLY A 17 8.62 -3.11 -3.48
N HIS A 18 7.54 -3.86 -3.73
CA HIS A 18 6.53 -3.62 -4.76
C HIS A 18 5.17 -3.25 -4.13
N PRO A 19 4.96 -1.98 -3.74
CA PRO A 19 3.74 -1.56 -3.06
C PRO A 19 2.49 -1.70 -3.97
N GLY A 20 2.62 -1.60 -5.29
CA GLY A 20 1.50 -1.77 -6.22
C GLY A 20 0.85 -3.14 -6.17
N ASN A 21 1.61 -4.19 -5.85
CA ASN A 21 1.10 -5.57 -5.82
C ASN A 21 0.00 -5.79 -4.75
N SER A 22 0.01 -5.04 -3.65
CA SER A 22 -1.06 -5.09 -2.65
C SER A 22 -2.12 -4.00 -2.87
N ILE A 23 -1.69 -2.79 -3.20
CA ILE A 23 -2.57 -1.61 -3.27
C ILE A 23 -3.56 -1.69 -4.42
N ILE A 24 -3.07 -1.99 -5.64
CA ILE A 24 -3.89 -1.95 -6.85
C ILE A 24 -5.00 -3.01 -6.83
N PRO A 25 -4.75 -4.31 -6.55
CA PRO A 25 -5.83 -5.29 -6.54
C PRO A 25 -6.83 -5.06 -5.41
N ALA A 26 -6.40 -4.57 -4.24
CA ALA A 26 -7.31 -4.23 -3.15
C ALA A 26 -8.22 -3.05 -3.54
N ALA A 27 -7.66 -2.01 -4.14
CA ALA A 27 -8.41 -0.84 -4.58
C ALA A 27 -9.41 -1.19 -5.70
N ILE A 28 -9.02 -2.04 -6.67
CA ILE A 28 -9.93 -2.50 -7.73
C ILE A 28 -11.09 -3.30 -7.13
N ALA A 29 -10.80 -4.27 -6.25
CA ALA A 29 -11.84 -5.09 -5.63
C ALA A 29 -12.88 -4.25 -4.88
N VAL A 30 -12.42 -3.29 -4.06
CA VAL A 30 -13.33 -2.40 -3.31
C VAL A 30 -14.06 -1.44 -4.25
N ALA A 31 -13.39 -0.91 -5.27
CA ALA A 31 -14.02 0.00 -6.23
C ALA A 31 -15.12 -0.69 -7.05
N GLU A 32 -14.93 -1.95 -7.42
CA GLU A 32 -15.96 -2.77 -8.07
C GLU A 32 -17.12 -3.06 -7.13
N GLU A 33 -16.85 -3.38 -5.85
CA GLU A 33 -17.87 -3.65 -4.84
C GLU A 33 -18.82 -2.45 -4.62
N ILE A 34 -18.27 -1.23 -4.60
CA ILE A 34 -19.04 -0.01 -4.30
C ILE A 34 -19.46 0.80 -5.53
N ASP A 35 -19.24 0.28 -6.75
CA ASP A 35 -19.47 0.97 -8.03
C ASP A 35 -18.81 2.37 -8.08
N SER A 36 -17.51 2.41 -7.75
CA SER A 36 -16.76 3.67 -7.64
C SER A 36 -16.36 4.24 -9.01
N SER A 37 -16.33 5.56 -9.11
CA SER A 37 -15.81 6.23 -10.32
C SER A 37 -14.31 5.94 -10.52
N GLY A 38 -13.86 5.89 -11.78
CA GLY A 38 -12.43 5.72 -12.09
C GLY A 38 -11.54 6.81 -11.46
N LYS A 39 -12.05 8.05 -11.33
CA LYS A 39 -11.33 9.13 -10.64
C LYS A 39 -11.11 8.83 -9.15
N ALA A 40 -12.12 8.28 -8.48
CA ALA A 40 -12.01 7.89 -7.08
C ALA A 40 -11.08 6.70 -6.89
N LEU A 41 -11.12 5.70 -7.79
CA LEU A 41 -10.18 4.59 -7.81
C LEU A 41 -8.72 5.08 -7.93
N ILE A 42 -8.44 5.95 -8.92
CA ILE A 42 -7.08 6.49 -9.10
C ILE A 42 -6.63 7.28 -7.87
N ALA A 43 -7.49 8.12 -7.31
CA ALA A 43 -7.17 8.88 -6.11
C ALA A 43 -6.87 7.97 -4.89
N ALA A 44 -7.64 6.90 -4.71
CA ALA A 44 -7.43 5.94 -3.64
C ALA A 44 -6.11 5.15 -3.81
N ILE A 45 -5.79 4.73 -5.04
CA ILE A 45 -4.50 4.09 -5.35
C ILE A 45 -3.35 5.03 -4.98
N VAL A 46 -3.39 6.29 -5.44
CA VAL A 46 -2.36 7.29 -5.12
C VAL A 46 -2.23 7.50 -3.61
N GLY A 47 -3.35 7.58 -2.89
CA GLY A 47 -3.33 7.69 -1.42
C GLY A 47 -2.70 6.49 -0.72
N GLY A 48 -2.98 5.27 -1.20
CA GLY A 48 -2.35 4.04 -0.72
C GLY A 48 -0.84 4.01 -0.97
N TYR A 49 -0.41 4.49 -2.14
CA TYR A 49 1.00 4.64 -2.47
C TYR A 49 1.70 5.62 -1.53
N GLU A 50 1.15 6.82 -1.38
CA GLU A 50 1.72 7.87 -0.54
C GLU A 50 1.92 7.39 0.91
N MET A 51 0.91 6.73 1.47
CA MET A 51 0.99 6.19 2.82
C MET A 51 2.06 5.09 2.93
N SER A 52 2.04 4.12 2.00
CA SER A 52 2.99 3.00 1.97
C SER A 52 4.43 3.49 1.84
N LEU A 53 4.69 4.47 0.97
CA LEU A 53 6.03 5.03 0.77
C LEU A 53 6.54 5.81 1.98
N ARG A 54 5.67 6.60 2.63
CA ARG A 54 6.02 7.32 3.86
C ARG A 54 6.35 6.35 5.00
N LEU A 55 5.52 5.32 5.19
CA LEU A 55 5.76 4.31 6.22
C LEU A 55 7.02 3.50 5.94
N GLY A 56 7.19 3.01 4.71
CA GLY A 56 8.38 2.26 4.31
C GLY A 56 9.66 3.08 4.50
N THR A 57 9.61 4.39 4.22
CA THR A 57 10.74 5.30 4.48
C THR A 57 11.01 5.48 5.97
N ALA A 58 9.95 5.64 6.80
CA ALA A 58 10.09 5.78 8.25
C ALA A 58 10.60 4.49 8.93
N MET A 59 10.31 3.32 8.35
CA MET A 59 10.75 2.02 8.85
C MET A 59 12.17 1.64 8.40
N ARG A 60 12.85 2.46 7.59
CA ARG A 60 14.19 2.13 7.09
C ARG A 60 15.17 1.93 8.25
N PRO A 61 15.80 0.75 8.37
CA PRO A 61 16.83 0.53 9.37
C PRO A 61 18.06 1.37 9.04
N THR A 62 18.83 1.72 10.08
CA THR A 62 20.19 2.23 9.87
C THR A 62 21.04 1.16 9.18
N GLU A 63 22.07 1.57 8.45
CA GLU A 63 22.99 0.67 7.77
C GLU A 63 23.58 -0.39 8.73
N ASP A 64 23.97 0.04 9.93
CA ASP A 64 24.46 -0.85 10.98
C ASP A 64 23.38 -1.87 11.41
N ARG A 65 22.14 -1.43 11.64
CA ARG A 65 21.04 -2.33 12.01
C ARG A 65 20.72 -3.33 10.89
N ASN A 66 20.77 -2.89 9.63
CA ASN A 66 20.47 -3.73 8.48
C ASN A 66 21.48 -4.89 8.30
N ARG A 67 22.74 -4.69 8.73
CA ARG A 67 23.78 -5.74 8.74
C ARG A 67 23.55 -6.81 9.81
N HIS A 68 22.87 -6.46 10.89
CA HIS A 68 22.57 -7.38 11.99
C HIS A 68 21.20 -8.05 11.85
N VAL A 69 20.22 -7.32 11.31
CA VAL A 69 18.86 -7.79 11.07
C VAL A 69 18.35 -7.16 9.78
N SER A 70 18.32 -7.94 8.70
CA SER A 70 17.65 -7.55 7.46
C SER A 70 16.13 -7.62 7.66
N GLY A 71 15.54 -6.54 8.18
CA GLY A 71 14.10 -6.48 8.38
C GLY A 71 13.37 -6.24 7.07
N LEU A 72 12.70 -7.26 6.54
CA LEU A 72 11.60 -7.06 5.58
C LEU A 72 10.38 -6.62 6.39
N ALA A 73 10.19 -5.32 6.54
CA ALA A 73 8.97 -4.79 7.12
C ALA A 73 7.79 -5.10 6.19
N THR A 74 6.67 -5.58 6.69
CA THR A 74 5.46 -5.80 5.88
C THR A 74 4.61 -4.53 5.89
N TRP A 75 5.11 -3.42 5.36
CA TRP A 75 4.41 -2.12 5.42
C TRP A 75 3.37 -1.94 4.29
N GLN A 76 3.45 -2.75 3.24
CA GLN A 76 2.61 -2.61 2.03
C GLN A 76 1.13 -2.87 2.30
N ILE A 77 0.81 -3.59 3.40
CA ILE A 77 -0.57 -3.84 3.83
C ILE A 77 -1.27 -2.54 4.26
N PHE A 78 -0.54 -1.59 4.85
CA PHE A 78 -1.10 -0.30 5.26
C PHE A 78 -1.55 0.50 4.04
N GLY A 79 -0.79 0.50 2.95
CA GLY A 79 -1.22 1.15 1.70
C GLY A 79 -2.50 0.57 1.12
N ALA A 80 -2.67 -0.75 1.17
CA ALA A 80 -3.90 -1.42 0.72
C ALA A 80 -5.10 -1.04 1.62
N CYS A 81 -4.89 -1.03 2.94
CA CYS A 81 -5.87 -0.57 3.92
C CYS A 81 -6.26 0.90 3.69
N THR A 82 -5.29 1.78 3.44
CA THR A 82 -5.55 3.20 3.12
C THR A 82 -6.41 3.32 1.87
N ALA A 83 -6.07 2.62 0.79
CA ALA A 83 -6.81 2.70 -0.47
C ALA A 83 -8.28 2.25 -0.30
N ALA A 84 -8.51 1.13 0.38
CA ALA A 84 -9.86 0.67 0.72
C ALA A 84 -10.61 1.69 1.57
N SER A 85 -9.96 2.23 2.60
CA SER A 85 -10.57 3.21 3.51
C SER A 85 -10.94 4.53 2.82
N LEU A 86 -10.11 4.99 1.88
CA LEU A 86 -10.39 6.19 1.07
C LEU A 86 -11.59 5.96 0.14
N LEU A 87 -11.73 4.77 -0.44
CA LEU A 87 -12.90 4.40 -1.26
C LEU A 87 -14.19 4.38 -0.42
N HIS A 88 -14.13 3.87 0.81
CA HIS A 88 -15.22 3.92 1.78
C HIS A 88 -15.45 5.30 2.41
N ARG A 89 -14.61 6.30 2.09
CA ARG A 89 -14.68 7.67 2.63
C ARG A 89 -14.64 7.72 4.15
N LEU A 90 -13.81 6.86 4.76
CA LEU A 90 -13.62 6.83 6.19
C LEU A 90 -12.94 8.12 6.68
N SER A 91 -13.21 8.50 7.94
CA SER A 91 -12.52 9.61 8.59
C SER A 91 -11.06 9.24 8.93
N ALA A 92 -10.25 10.24 9.29
CA ALA A 92 -8.87 10.01 9.69
C ALA A 92 -8.78 9.10 10.93
N GLU A 93 -9.70 9.25 11.88
CA GLU A 93 -9.80 8.40 13.07
C GLU A 93 -10.13 6.96 12.70
N GLN A 94 -11.10 6.74 11.81
CA GLN A 94 -11.48 5.40 11.35
C GLN A 94 -10.34 4.73 10.55
N ILE A 95 -9.57 5.50 9.79
CA ILE A 95 -8.38 4.99 9.09
C ILE A 95 -7.30 4.57 10.10
N ALA A 96 -7.09 5.36 11.15
CA ALA A 96 -6.15 5.01 12.21
C ALA A 96 -6.59 3.73 12.94
N ASP A 97 -7.87 3.62 13.29
CA ASP A 97 -8.44 2.39 13.89
C ASP A 97 -8.27 1.16 12.98
N ALA A 98 -8.38 1.34 11.66
CA ALA A 98 -8.21 0.26 10.68
C ALA A 98 -6.75 -0.24 10.59
N TYR A 99 -5.77 0.55 11.02
CA TYR A 99 -4.37 0.13 11.10
C TYR A 99 -4.07 -0.73 12.34
N GLY A 100 -4.92 -0.64 13.38
CA GLY A 100 -4.81 -1.39 14.63
C GLY A 100 -4.34 -0.57 15.83
#